data_AF-A0A7C3CH10-F1
#
_entry.id   AF-A0A7C3CH10-F1
#
_cell.length_a   1.000
_cell.length_b   1.000
_cell.length_c   1.000
_cell.angle_alpha   90.00
_cell.angle_beta   90.00
_cell.angle_gamma   90.00
#
_symmetry.space_group_name_H-M   'P 1'
#
loop_
_entity.id
_entity.type
_entity.pdbx_description
1 polymer ?
#
loop_
_entity_poly.entity_id
_entity_poly.type
_entity_poly.pdbx_seq_one_letter_code
_entity_poly.pdbx_strand_id
1 'polypeptide(L)'
;VKPILGCEVYVAPGPREVRAVDEHGRPYYHLVLLAETLEGYRNLCRLVTAAHREGFYYKPRVDKALLRELGGGLIALSGCLKGEIPAACFGTLRKRRCGA
;
A
#
# COMPACT_ATOMS: atom_id res chain seq x y z
N VAL A 1 4.76 -12.16 -25.99
CA VAL A 1 4.60 -11.31 -24.78
C VAL A 1 4.38 -12.22 -23.59
N LYS A 2 5.05 -11.96 -22.45
CA LYS A 2 4.83 -12.72 -21.20
C LYS A 2 4.09 -11.79 -20.20
N PRO A 3 2.82 -12.07 -19.86
CA PRO A 3 2.07 -11.21 -18.94
C PRO A 3 2.59 -11.37 -17.50
N ILE A 4 2.54 -10.27 -16.74
CA ILE A 4 2.83 -10.25 -15.30
C ILE A 4 1.59 -9.69 -14.62
N LEU A 5 1.06 -10.44 -13.64
CA LEU A 5 -0.11 -10.01 -12.88
C LEU A 5 0.34 -9.22 -11.65
N GLY A 6 -0.36 -8.14 -11.34
CA GLY A 6 -0.06 -7.28 -10.21
C GLY A 6 -1.21 -6.34 -9.87
N CYS A 7 -1.05 -5.60 -8.77
CA CYS A 7 -2.03 -4.62 -8.31
C CYS A 7 -1.31 -3.48 -7.57
N GLU A 8 -1.70 -2.23 -7.88
CA GLU A 8 -1.38 -1.09 -7.01
C GLU A 8 -2.43 -1.03 -5.89
N VAL A 9 -2.06 -1.50 -4.70
CA VAL A 9 -2.94 -1.55 -3.54
C VAL A 9 -2.81 -0.29 -2.69
N TYR A 10 -3.86 0.01 -1.92
CA TYR A 10 -3.84 1.07 -0.92
C TYR A 10 -3.44 0.50 0.44
N VAL A 11 -2.46 1.08 1.10
CA VAL A 11 -1.98 0.64 2.42
C VAL A 11 -2.40 1.65 3.48
N ALA A 12 -3.18 1.23 4.46
CA ALA A 12 -3.56 2.06 5.60
C ALA A 12 -2.33 2.40 6.47
N PRO A 13 -2.27 3.61 7.07
CA PRO A 13 -1.16 3.99 7.94
C PRO A 13 -1.14 3.22 9.28
N GLY A 14 -2.23 2.54 9.62
CA GLY A 14 -2.38 1.68 10.79
C GLY A 14 -3.30 0.48 10.47
N PRO A 15 -3.97 -0.11 11.46
CA PRO A 15 -4.93 -1.20 11.25
C PRO A 15 -6.00 -0.81 10.21
N ARG A 16 -6.27 -1.70 9.24
CA ARG A 16 -7.15 -1.40 8.08
C ARG A 16 -8.61 -1.11 8.49
N GLU A 17 -9.03 -1.66 9.63
CA GLU A 17 -10.39 -1.55 10.19
C GLU A 17 -10.64 -0.15 10.77
N VAL A 18 -9.57 0.56 11.09
CA VAL A 18 -9.63 1.90 11.69
C VAL A 18 -9.56 2.98 10.60
N ARG A 19 -10.38 4.02 10.76
CA ARG A 19 -10.35 5.23 9.93
C ARG A 19 -9.27 6.20 10.41
N ALA A 20 -8.02 5.73 10.43
CA ALA A 20 -6.86 6.52 10.81
C ALA A 20 -6.27 7.29 9.63
N VAL A 21 -5.58 8.39 9.95
CA VAL A 21 -4.70 9.13 9.05
C VAL A 21 -3.31 9.20 9.67
N ASP A 22 -2.28 9.40 8.85
CA ASP A 22 -0.95 9.67 9.37
C ASP A 22 -0.78 11.11 9.89
N GLU A 23 0.42 11.46 10.35
CA GLU A 23 0.79 12.80 10.83
C GLU A 23 0.64 13.93 9.78
N HIS A 24 0.47 13.57 8.52
CA HIS A 24 0.29 14.48 7.39
C HIS A 24 -1.15 14.46 6.83
N GLY A 25 -2.09 13.80 7.54
CA GLY A 25 -3.49 13.71 7.15
C GLY A 25 -3.78 12.73 6.00
N ARG A 26 -2.83 11.85 5.64
CA ARG A 26 -2.99 10.87 4.56
C ARG A 26 -3.70 9.62 5.08
N PRO A 27 -4.83 9.21 4.46
CA PRO A 27 -5.59 8.02 4.90
C PRO A 27 -5.02 6.70 4.36
N TYR A 28 -4.09 6.75 3.41
CA TYR A 28 -3.44 5.60 2.79
C TYR A 28 -2.20 5.99 1.96
N TYR A 29 -1.39 4.98 1.64
CA TYR A 29 -0.28 5.03 0.69
C TYR A 29 -0.50 4.06 -0.48
N HIS A 30 0.22 4.27 -1.58
CA HIS A 30 0.21 3.36 -2.72
C HIS A 30 1.34 2.33 -2.61
N LEU A 31 1.06 1.07 -2.91
CA LEU A 31 2.07 0.00 -2.97
C LEU A 31 1.83 -0.87 -4.20
N VAL A 32 2.86 -1.05 -5.02
CA VAL A 32 2.78 -1.91 -6.22
C VAL A 32 3.23 -3.32 -5.84
N LEU A 33 2.37 -4.29 -6.10
CA LEU A 33 2.62 -5.72 -5.88
C LEU A 33 2.55 -6.48 -7.20
N LEU A 34 3.51 -7.37 -7.43
CA LEU A 34 3.57 -8.28 -8.58
C LEU A 34 3.57 -9.72 -8.08
N ALA A 35 2.80 -10.60 -8.73
CA ALA A 35 2.79 -12.02 -8.42
C ALA A 35 3.97 -12.72 -9.09
N GLU A 36 4.90 -13.24 -8.30
CA GLU A 36 6.06 -14.02 -8.77
C GLU A 36 5.67 -15.48 -8.99
N THR A 37 4.82 -16.01 -8.11
CA THR A 37 4.40 -17.41 -8.10
C THR A 37 2.88 -17.55 -8.15
N LEU A 38 2.38 -18.77 -8.41
CA LEU A 38 0.94 -19.06 -8.33
C LEU A 38 0.38 -18.84 -6.92
N GLU A 39 1.17 -19.13 -5.89
CA GLU A 39 0.83 -18.82 -4.50
C GLU A 39 0.73 -17.30 -4.29
N GLY A 40 1.70 -16.54 -4.82
CA GLY A 40 1.66 -15.08 -4.84
C GLY A 40 0.39 -14.54 -5.48
N TYR A 41 -0.02 -15.09 -6.62
CA TYR A 41 -1.29 -14.70 -7.25
C TYR A 41 -2.51 -14.98 -6.35
N ARG A 42 -2.57 -16.15 -5.70
CA ARG A 42 -3.66 -16.48 -4.76
C ARG A 42 -3.67 -15.53 -3.56
N ASN A 43 -2.49 -15.20 -3.04
CA ASN A 43 -2.32 -14.24 -1.96
C ASN A 43 -2.73 -12.82 -2.39
N LEU A 44 -2.39 -12.41 -3.62
CA LEU A 44 -2.83 -11.13 -4.18
C LEU A 44 -4.36 -11.04 -4.25
N CYS A 45 -5.03 -12.10 -4.72
CA CYS A 45 -6.50 -12.15 -4.76
C CYS A 45 -7.10 -12.06 -3.35
N ARG A 46 -6.52 -12.76 -2.36
CA ARG A 46 -6.94 -12.67 -0.95
C ARG A 46 -6.74 -11.27 -0.38
N LEU A 47 -5.59 -10.64 -0.65
CA LEU A 47 -5.30 -9.26 -0.23
C LEU A 47 -6.35 -8.28 -0.76
N VAL A 48 -6.63 -8.32 -2.07
CA VAL A 48 -7.63 -7.44 -2.69
C VAL A 48 -9.03 -7.72 -2.14
N THR A 49 -9.36 -8.98 -1.90
CA THR A 49 -10.67 -9.37 -1.32
C THR A 49 -10.83 -8.84 0.11
N ALA A 50 -9.84 -9.06 0.98
CA ALA A 50 -9.84 -8.56 2.35
C ALA A 50 -9.87 -7.03 2.39
N ALA A 51 -9.14 -6.36 1.50
CA ALA A 51 -9.16 -4.90 1.38
C ALA A 51 -10.57 -4.35 1.08
N HIS A 52 -11.35 -5.05 0.25
CA HIS A 52 -12.74 -4.67 -0.06
C HIS A 52 -13.72 -5.03 1.05
N ARG A 53 -13.52 -6.16 1.75
CA ARG A 53 -14.46 -6.65 2.77
C ARG A 53 -14.26 -6.00 4.14
N GLU A 54 -13.02 -5.76 4.52
CA GLU A 54 -12.63 -5.41 5.90
C GLU A 54 -11.94 -4.04 5.97
N GLY A 55 -11.22 -3.65 4.92
CA GLY A 55 -10.41 -2.43 4.89
C GLY A 55 -11.04 -1.25 4.14
N PHE A 56 -12.30 -1.35 3.74
CA PHE A 56 -12.93 -0.33 2.89
C PHE A 56 -13.24 0.93 3.69
N TYR A 57 -12.61 2.04 3.30
CA TYR A 57 -12.96 3.38 3.76
C TYR A 57 -13.39 4.25 2.59
N TYR A 58 -12.50 5.09 2.06
CA TYR A 58 -12.68 5.73 0.74
C TYR A 58 -12.16 4.86 -0.41
N LYS A 59 -11.24 3.95 -0.06
CA LYS A 59 -10.60 2.97 -0.94
C LYS A 59 -10.51 1.64 -0.19
N PRO A 60 -10.46 0.50 -0.89
CA PRO A 60 -10.17 -0.79 -0.28
C PRO A 60 -8.70 -0.80 0.16
N ARG A 61 -8.44 -0.82 1.48
CA ARG A 61 -7.08 -0.74 2.03
C ARG A 61 -6.63 -2.06 2.64
N VAL A 62 -5.38 -2.42 2.40
CA VAL A 62 -4.67 -3.43 3.19
C VAL A 62 -3.91 -2.74 4.34
N ASP A 63 -3.35 -3.51 5.26
CA ASP A 63 -2.36 -3.00 6.22
C ASP A 63 -1.11 -3.89 6.23
N LYS A 64 -0.10 -3.45 6.97
CA LYS A 64 1.18 -4.17 7.06
C LYS A 64 1.08 -5.51 7.79
N ALA A 65 0.04 -5.77 8.59
CA ALA A 65 -0.12 -7.07 9.24
C ALA A 65 -0.56 -8.12 8.21
N LEU A 66 -1.59 -7.80 7.42
CA LEU A 66 -2.07 -8.69 6.35
C LEU A 66 -1.05 -8.85 5.23
N LEU A 67 -0.30 -7.79 4.89
CA LEU A 67 0.81 -7.90 3.93
C LEU A 67 1.92 -8.84 4.40
N ARG A 68 2.16 -8.96 5.72
CA ARG A 68 3.12 -9.93 6.26
C ARG A 68 2.56 -11.35 6.19
N GLU A 69 1.28 -11.53 6.47
CA GLU A 69 0.61 -12.82 6.40
C GLU A 69 0.54 -13.36 4.95
N LEU A 70 0.20 -12.50 4.00
CA LEU A 70 -0.06 -12.86 2.60
C LEU A 70 1.06 -12.38 1.65
N GLY A 71 2.24 -12.05 2.17
CA GLY A 71 3.36 -11.54 1.37
C GLY A 71 4.11 -12.60 0.57
N GLY A 72 3.90 -13.88 0.86
CA GLY A 72 4.58 -14.98 0.20
C GLY A 72 4.33 -15.01 -1.31
N GLY A 73 5.39 -15.11 -2.11
CA GLY A 73 5.33 -15.15 -3.58
C GLY A 73 5.01 -13.82 -4.25
N LEU A 74 5.10 -12.70 -3.52
CA LEU A 74 4.89 -11.34 -4.05
C LEU A 74 6.19 -10.55 -4.10
N ILE A 75 6.36 -9.79 -5.18
CA ILE A 75 7.38 -8.75 -5.31
C ILE A 75 6.72 -7.40 -5.05
N ALA A 76 7.28 -6.62 -4.13
CA ALA A 76 6.83 -5.27 -3.82
C ALA A 76 7.81 -4.22 -4.35
N LEU A 77 7.28 -3.12 -4.90
CA LEU A 77 8.09 -1.96 -5.31
C LEU A 77 7.90 -0.81 -4.33
N SER A 78 8.85 0.13 -4.26
CA SER A 78 8.81 1.30 -3.36
C SER A 78 7.61 2.24 -3.59
N GLY A 79 6.89 2.06 -4.69
CA GLY A 79 5.67 2.80 -5.03
C GLY A 79 5.93 4.08 -5.81
N CYS A 80 4.84 4.78 -6.14
CA CYS A 80 4.89 6.08 -6.81
C CYS A 80 5.13 7.22 -5.81
N LEU A 81 4.97 8.48 -6.22
CA LEU A 81 5.05 9.65 -5.34
C LEU A 81 4.10 9.60 -4.11
N LYS A 82 3.03 8.79 -4.20
CA LYS A 82 2.07 8.54 -3.10
C LYS A 82 2.40 7.27 -2.29
N GLY A 83 3.51 6.61 -2.55
CA GLY A 83 4.01 5.49 -1.74
C GLY A 83 4.60 5.97 -0.42
N GLU A 84 4.64 5.09 0.56
CA GLU A 84 5.09 5.40 1.93
C GLU A 84 6.54 5.89 1.96
N ILE A 85 7.45 5.21 1.23
CA ILE A 85 8.87 5.57 1.21
C ILE A 85 9.11 6.92 0.51
N PRO A 86 8.61 7.17 -0.72
CA PRO A 86 8.72 8.50 -1.34
C PRO A 86 8.08 9.60 -0.49
N ALA A 87 6.92 9.33 0.12
CA ALA A 87 6.26 10.24 1.05
C ALA A 87 7.16 10.65 2.23
N ALA A 88 7.90 9.71 2.81
CA ALA A 88 8.85 9.98 3.89
C ALA A 88 10.08 10.77 3.40
N CYS A 89 10.59 10.46 2.21
CA CYS A 89 11.75 11.14 1.61
C CYS A 89 11.43 12.57 1.17
N PHE A 90 10.28 12.81 0.54
CA PHE A 90 9.92 14.11 -0.03
C PHE A 90 9.05 14.98 0.90
N GLY A 91 8.37 14.38 1.88
CA GLY A 91 7.55 15.10 2.86
C GLY A 91 8.36 16.09 3.71
N THR A 92 9.63 15.79 3.98
CA THR A 92 10.59 16.65 4.69
C THR A 92 11.05 17.86 3.87
N LEU A 93 11.01 17.79 2.53
CA LEU A 93 11.48 18.89 1.67
C LEU A 93 10.48 20.07 1.59
N ARG A 94 9.19 19.85 1.89
CA ARG A 94 8.17 20.92 1.89
C ARG A 94 8.19 21.81 3.14
N LYS A 95 8.66 21.31 4.29
CA LYS A 95 8.81 22.13 5.51
C LYS A 95 10.09 22.98 5.53
N ARG A 96 10.99 22.82 4.56
CA ARG A 96 12.27 23.56 4.46
C ARG A 96 12.29 24.66 3.40
N ARG A 97 11.14 25.13 2.89
CA ARG A 97 11.11 26.28 1.95
C ARG A 97 10.47 27.52 2.58
N CYS A 98 11.38 28.44 2.89
CA CYS A 98 11.25 29.90 2.93
C CYS A 98 10.35 30.49 4.01
N GLY A 99 10.93 30.67 5.21
CA GLY A 99 10.75 31.95 5.88
C GLY A 99 11.38 33.04 5.01
N ALA A 100 10.54 33.91 4.47
CA ALA A 100 10.85 35.29 4.13
C ALA A 100 10.04 36.17 5.09
#